data_AF-A0A0R0IPK9-F1
#
_entry.id   AF-A0A0R0IPK9-F1
#
_cell.length_a   1.000
_cell.length_b   1.000
_cell.length_c   1.000
_cell.angle_alpha   90.00
_cell.angle_beta   90.00
_cell.angle_gamma   90.00
#
_symmetry.space_group_name_H-M   'P 1'
#
loop_
_entity.id
_entity.type
_entity.pdbx_description
1 polymer ?
#
loop_
_entity_poly.entity_id
_entity_poly.type
_entity_poly.pdbx_seq_one_letter_code
_entity_poly.pdbx_strand_id
1 'polypeptide(L)'
;MKEHGNEEPVFEIGVVIPRRVVQEKDESCDCAYVLVKEFEKVGFVVERVIGIADEFIKVNNSKSVKTLKFDGKEIHWEIGENLLLKLESLEIVKQVFPLHDEKKRKKLLRSWALQWWDFTSQPIDEIYSYYGAKIAIYFAFLGMFTRWMLFPAAFGLTLQLIDFGSLKLVVLPIFFIMVILWAIMFSQFWKRKNSALLARWPISSIVAVDQGYKISGRKSSSWQPPMELMKVFETDRAKEKEIFQRHEWLGRLMRFRNDAIIIFSIICLQLPFELAYAHLYEVLDSDIIKFGLTAIYLFAIQYITKIGGKVSVKLIMNENNENTEKRADSLVYKVFGLYFMQTYIGIFYHALLHRNFSTLRQVLIQRLLLSEVLENLVENSLPYLKYSYKKYRVRHKKNEKGEAREKFQFSSRVEKEYLKPSYSASIGEELEDGLFDDFLELALQFGMILMFACAFPPAFAFAAVNNLMEIRTDALKLLVILRRPVPRAAATVGAWLNIFQFLILMSICTNCALLAWLYDEEGKWKIEPGLAAILIMEHVLLLTKFGFSRFIPEEPAWVRANRAKHTTQAQDMCSKKLLRTISGGVKTFREEKKLD
;
A
#
# COMPACT_ATOMS: atom_id res chain seq x y z
N MET A 1 13.20 39.44 17.40
CA MET A 1 14.31 38.48 17.57
C MET A 1 14.41 38.15 19.05
N LYS A 2 13.95 36.97 19.45
CA LYS A 2 14.31 36.34 20.73
C LYS A 2 15.04 35.05 20.35
N GLU A 3 16.31 34.97 20.71
CA GLU A 3 17.13 33.77 20.58
C GLU A 3 16.54 32.69 21.50
N HIS A 4 15.74 31.80 20.93
CA HIS A 4 15.51 30.50 21.54
C HIS A 4 16.69 29.60 21.15
N GLY A 5 17.32 29.02 22.17
CA GLY A 5 18.37 28.02 22.01
C GLY A 5 17.95 26.95 21.01
N ASN A 6 18.95 26.46 20.29
CA ASN A 6 18.89 25.57 19.13
C ASN A 6 18.36 24.16 19.47
N GLU A 7 17.23 24.04 20.17
CA GLU A 7 16.51 22.78 20.33
C GLU A 7 15.79 22.48 19.02
N GLU A 8 16.39 21.63 18.19
CA GLU A 8 15.79 21.19 16.94
C GLU A 8 14.43 20.51 17.22
N PRO A 9 13.33 20.96 16.57
CA PRO A 9 12.02 20.37 16.78
C PRO A 9 12.01 18.91 16.31
N VAL A 10 11.57 18.00 17.17
CA VAL A 10 11.58 16.55 16.89
C VAL A 10 10.55 16.21 15.80
N PHE A 11 9.41 16.90 15.74
CA PHE A 11 8.39 16.79 14.69
C PHE A 11 7.63 18.12 14.50
N GLU A 12 7.40 18.52 13.25
CA GLU A 12 6.58 19.69 12.88
C GLU A 12 5.26 19.21 12.23
N ILE A 13 4.13 19.70 12.75
CA ILE A 13 2.79 19.44 12.22
C ILE A 13 2.18 20.77 11.76
N GLY A 14 1.54 20.76 10.60
CA GLY A 14 0.70 21.85 10.12
C GLY A 14 -0.76 21.59 10.46
N VAL A 15 -1.37 22.47 11.25
CA VAL A 15 -2.81 22.44 11.57
C VAL A 15 -3.49 23.53 10.76
N VAL A 16 -4.52 23.16 9.99
CA VAL A 16 -5.27 24.08 9.13
C VAL A 16 -6.57 24.48 9.81
N ILE A 17 -6.78 25.78 9.99
CA ILE A 17 -7.99 26.35 10.60
C ILE A 17 -8.69 27.23 9.55
N PRO A 18 -10.01 27.11 9.37
CA PRO A 18 -10.75 27.99 8.47
C PRO A 18 -10.65 29.44 8.95
N ARG A 19 -10.25 30.37 8.05
CA ARG A 19 -10.19 31.80 8.37
C ARG A 19 -11.62 32.33 8.52
N ARG A 20 -12.09 32.57 9.74
CA ARG A 20 -13.34 33.31 9.97
C ARG A 20 -13.09 34.77 9.59
N VAL A 21 -13.94 35.32 8.72
CA VAL A 21 -13.97 36.77 8.45
C VAL A 21 -14.65 37.40 9.66
N VAL A 22 -13.89 37.67 10.72
CA VAL A 22 -14.43 38.35 11.90
C VAL A 22 -14.41 39.86 11.61
N GLN A 23 -15.56 40.40 11.22
CA GLN A 23 -15.90 41.79 11.50
C GLN A 23 -16.30 41.86 12.97
N GLU A 24 -15.36 41.97 13.91
CA GLU A 24 -15.60 42.52 15.26
C GLU A 24 -14.32 42.50 16.11
N LYS A 25 -14.21 43.53 16.97
CA LYS A 25 -13.01 44.00 17.67
C LYS A 25 -12.58 43.15 18.89
N ASP A 26 -12.96 41.88 18.98
CA ASP A 26 -12.64 41.04 20.13
C ASP A 26 -11.67 39.91 19.76
N GLU A 27 -10.38 40.08 20.11
CA GLU A 27 -9.33 39.06 19.96
C GLU A 27 -9.60 37.77 20.76
N SER A 28 -10.59 37.79 21.67
CA SER A 28 -11.00 36.64 22.49
C SER A 28 -11.86 35.61 21.73
N CYS A 29 -12.43 35.97 20.57
CA CYS A 29 -13.31 35.11 19.75
C CYS A 29 -12.60 34.43 18.56
N ASP A 30 -11.29 34.64 18.40
CA ASP A 30 -10.52 34.02 17.32
C ASP A 30 -10.10 32.59 17.70
N CYS A 31 -10.74 31.59 17.06
CA CYS A 31 -10.45 30.18 17.26
C CYS A 31 -8.95 29.85 17.13
N ALA A 32 -8.24 30.51 16.22
CA ALA A 32 -6.81 30.30 16.02
C ALA A 32 -6.00 30.87 17.18
N TYR A 33 -6.36 32.05 17.69
CA TYR A 33 -5.72 32.64 18.87
C TYR A 33 -5.93 31.78 20.13
N VAL A 34 -7.15 31.27 20.34
CA VAL A 34 -7.46 30.35 21.45
C VAL A 34 -6.65 29.06 21.34
N LEU A 35 -6.61 28.43 20.16
CA LEU A 35 -5.83 27.21 19.92
C LEU A 35 -4.32 27.44 20.13
N VAL A 36 -3.77 28.54 19.62
CA VAL A 36 -2.35 28.90 19.84
C VAL A 36 -2.06 29.03 21.33
N LYS A 37 -2.87 29.82 22.06
CA LYS A 37 -2.67 30.06 23.49
C LYS A 37 -2.78 28.79 24.32
N GLU A 38 -3.70 27.90 23.96
CA GLU A 38 -3.83 26.61 24.64
C GLU A 38 -2.69 25.66 24.29
N PHE A 39 -2.23 25.60 23.04
CA PHE A 39 -1.04 24.82 22.67
C PHE A 39 0.23 25.33 23.37
N GLU A 40 0.41 26.65 23.47
CA GLU A 40 1.52 27.27 24.23
C GLU A 40 1.46 26.93 25.73
N LYS A 41 0.26 26.94 26.35
CA LYS A 41 0.07 26.53 27.76
C LYS A 41 0.42 25.06 28.02
N VAL A 42 0.24 24.20 27.02
CA VAL A 42 0.59 22.77 27.09
C VAL A 42 2.09 22.54 26.81
N GLY A 43 2.84 23.61 26.48
CA GLY A 43 4.29 23.57 26.28
C GLY A 43 4.68 23.27 24.84
N PHE A 44 3.77 23.46 23.87
CA PHE A 44 4.12 23.39 22.46
C PHE A 44 4.75 24.72 22.00
N VAL A 45 5.80 24.67 21.16
CA VAL A 45 6.24 25.87 20.43
C VAL A 45 5.30 26.07 19.26
N VAL A 46 4.59 27.20 19.28
CA VAL A 46 3.54 27.49 18.32
C VAL A 46 3.94 28.67 17.43
N GLU A 47 3.88 28.47 16.12
CA GLU A 47 4.07 29.56 15.14
C GLU A 47 2.77 29.71 14.36
N ARG A 48 2.09 30.86 14.54
CA ARG A 48 0.90 31.22 13.75
C ARG A 48 1.37 31.76 12.42
N VAL A 49 0.99 31.09 11.34
CA VAL A 49 1.30 31.50 9.97
C VAL A 49 -0.02 31.83 9.27
N ILE A 50 -0.24 33.13 9.02
CA ILE A 50 -1.43 33.61 8.33
C ILE A 50 -1.31 33.26 6.85
N GLY A 51 -2.13 32.31 6.39
CA GLY A 51 -2.23 31.91 4.98
C GLY A 51 -3.23 32.75 4.20
N ILE A 52 -3.22 32.62 2.87
CA ILE A 52 -4.08 33.42 1.98
C ILE A 52 -5.56 33.01 2.09
N ALA A 53 -5.86 31.75 2.41
CA ALA A 53 -7.23 31.22 2.49
C ALA A 53 -7.62 30.59 3.85
N ASP A 54 -6.66 29.96 4.54
CA ASP A 54 -6.82 29.27 5.83
C ASP A 54 -5.66 29.71 6.75
N GLU A 55 -5.84 29.66 8.06
CA GLU A 55 -4.78 29.91 9.05
C GLU A 55 -4.02 28.63 9.39
N PHE A 56 -2.71 28.74 9.60
CA PHE A 56 -1.85 27.59 9.89
C PHE A 56 -1.22 27.73 11.28
N ILE A 57 -1.35 26.70 12.09
CA ILE A 57 -0.65 26.57 13.38
C ILE A 57 0.45 25.53 13.23
N LYS A 58 1.69 25.94 13.47
CA LYS A 58 2.84 25.05 13.64
C LYS A 58 2.89 24.59 15.08
N VAL A 59 3.01 23.29 15.35
CA VAL A 59 3.00 22.74 16.73
C VAL A 59 4.25 21.86 16.94
N ASN A 60 5.05 22.13 17.98
CA ASN A 60 6.28 21.40 18.37
C ASN A 60 6.15 20.79 19.78
N ASN A 61 6.39 19.50 19.95
CA ASN A 61 6.07 18.76 21.18
C ASN A 61 7.07 18.97 22.33
N SER A 62 6.58 19.31 23.53
CA SER A 62 7.23 18.96 24.80
C SER A 62 6.33 18.02 25.62
N LYS A 63 6.95 17.01 26.24
CA LYS A 63 6.28 15.88 26.90
C LYS A 63 5.42 16.32 28.09
N SER A 64 4.11 16.56 27.92
CA SER A 64 3.14 16.43 29.03
C SER A 64 1.68 16.28 28.58
N VAL A 65 0.89 15.62 29.43
CA VAL A 65 -0.56 15.32 29.31
C VAL A 65 -1.35 16.46 29.94
N LYS A 66 -2.19 17.20 29.19
CA LYS A 66 -3.09 18.24 29.75
C LYS A 66 -4.37 18.50 28.94
N THR A 67 -5.38 19.02 29.63
CA THR A 67 -6.76 19.30 29.21
C THR A 67 -6.91 20.65 28.50
N LEU A 68 -7.78 20.73 27.48
CA LEU A 68 -8.09 21.97 26.73
C LEU A 68 -9.50 22.48 27.06
N LYS A 69 -9.67 23.80 27.19
CA LYS A 69 -11.00 24.45 27.23
C LYS A 69 -11.20 25.27 25.95
N PHE A 70 -12.31 25.03 25.24
CA PHE A 70 -12.66 25.74 24.01
C PHE A 70 -14.06 26.35 24.15
N ASP A 71 -14.16 27.67 24.02
CA ASP A 71 -15.41 28.43 23.84
C ASP A 71 -16.53 28.10 24.86
N GLY A 72 -16.21 28.16 26.16
CA GLY A 72 -17.18 27.92 27.25
C GLY A 72 -17.66 26.46 27.39
N LYS A 73 -17.21 25.53 26.54
CA LYS A 73 -17.47 24.09 26.66
C LYS A 73 -16.23 23.36 27.16
N GLU A 74 -16.39 22.58 28.22
CA GLU A 74 -15.36 21.69 28.72
C GLU A 74 -15.28 20.46 27.81
N ILE A 75 -14.26 20.39 26.97
CA ILE A 75 -13.96 19.16 26.21
C ILE A 75 -13.21 18.24 27.17
N HIS A 76 -13.96 17.38 27.86
CA HIS A 76 -13.35 16.34 28.70
C HIS A 76 -12.53 15.39 27.82
N TRP A 77 -11.26 15.27 28.16
CA TRP A 77 -10.30 14.38 27.52
C TRP A 77 -10.02 13.23 28.47
N GLU A 78 -10.51 12.04 28.12
CA GLU A 78 -10.21 10.82 28.86
C GLU A 78 -8.84 10.27 28.45
N ILE A 79 -8.13 9.65 29.40
CA ILE A 79 -6.82 9.05 29.19
C ILE A 79 -6.97 7.92 28.15
N GLY A 80 -6.55 8.16 26.91
CA GLY A 80 -6.63 7.20 25.80
C GLY A 80 -7.34 7.71 24.54
N GLU A 81 -7.99 8.88 24.58
CA GLU A 81 -8.61 9.48 23.38
C GLU A 81 -7.61 10.32 22.55
N ASN A 82 -7.65 10.18 21.22
CA ASN A 82 -6.87 11.02 20.31
C ASN A 82 -7.52 12.41 20.18
N LEU A 83 -6.94 13.39 20.86
CA LEU A 83 -7.42 14.77 20.89
C LEU A 83 -7.62 15.40 19.49
N LEU A 84 -6.74 15.09 18.54
CA LEU A 84 -6.82 15.60 17.16
C LEU A 84 -8.05 15.07 16.41
N LEU A 85 -8.40 13.80 16.58
CA LEU A 85 -9.59 13.21 15.97
C LEU A 85 -10.87 13.84 16.53
N LYS A 86 -10.86 14.19 17.81
CA LYS A 86 -11.97 14.91 18.46
C LYS A 86 -12.12 16.32 17.88
N LEU A 87 -11.02 17.04 17.68
CA LEU A 87 -11.03 18.38 17.09
C LEU A 87 -11.43 18.39 15.60
N GLU A 88 -11.05 17.37 14.83
CA GLU A 88 -11.53 17.17 13.45
C GLU A 88 -13.02 16.84 13.42
N SER A 89 -13.50 15.96 14.31
CA SER A 89 -14.93 15.60 14.39
C SER A 89 -15.84 16.78 14.79
N LEU A 90 -15.29 17.78 15.47
CA LEU A 90 -15.98 19.00 15.87
C LEU A 90 -15.91 20.11 14.80
N GLU A 91 -15.32 19.84 13.63
CA GLU A 91 -15.08 20.78 12.52
C GLU A 91 -14.28 22.05 12.90
N ILE A 92 -13.60 22.03 14.05
CA ILE A 92 -12.75 23.14 14.51
C ILE A 92 -11.44 23.17 13.70
N VAL A 93 -10.90 21.98 13.42
CA VAL A 93 -9.71 21.79 12.60
C VAL A 93 -10.11 21.19 11.27
N LYS A 94 -9.72 21.82 10.17
CA LYS A 94 -10.05 21.37 8.81
C LYS A 94 -9.19 20.21 8.36
N GLN A 95 -7.89 20.27 8.68
CA GLN A 95 -6.94 19.23 8.32
C GLN A 95 -5.69 19.33 9.18
N VAL A 96 -5.14 18.18 9.56
CA VAL A 96 -3.82 18.05 10.18
C VAL A 96 -2.89 17.26 9.25
N PHE A 97 -1.69 17.77 8.98
CA PHE A 97 -0.72 17.03 8.17
C PHE A 97 0.72 17.26 8.63
N PRO A 98 1.60 16.26 8.51
CA PRO A 98 3.00 16.41 8.88
C PRO A 98 3.72 17.29 7.85
N LEU A 99 4.62 18.15 8.32
CA LEU A 99 5.44 18.99 7.45
C LEU A 99 6.74 18.26 7.08
N HIS A 100 7.29 18.58 5.90
CA HIS A 100 8.57 18.05 5.46
C HIS A 100 9.74 18.76 6.12
N ASP A 101 10.57 18.07 6.89
CA ASP A 101 11.85 18.63 7.36
C ASP A 101 12.78 18.92 6.18
N GLU A 102 13.08 20.20 5.94
CA GLU A 102 13.91 20.69 4.85
C GLU A 102 15.33 20.11 4.85
N LYS A 103 15.95 19.91 6.03
CA LYS A 103 17.32 19.40 6.13
C LYS A 103 17.35 17.93 5.71
N LYS A 104 16.50 17.11 6.32
CA LYS A 104 16.39 15.66 6.01
C LYS A 104 15.93 15.44 4.57
N ARG A 105 14.95 16.21 4.11
CA ARG A 105 14.45 16.14 2.72
C ARG A 105 15.54 16.45 1.70
N LYS A 106 16.34 17.52 1.90
CA LYS A 106 17.45 17.86 0.99
C LYS A 106 18.54 16.80 1.00
N LYS A 107 18.84 16.21 2.16
CA LYS A 107 19.76 15.08 2.27
C LYS A 107 19.28 13.89 1.43
N LEU A 108 18.04 13.44 1.66
CA LEU A 108 17.40 12.35 0.91
C LEU A 108 17.31 12.67 -0.60
N LEU A 109 16.99 13.91 -0.97
CA LEU A 109 16.94 14.31 -2.37
C LEU A 109 18.28 14.10 -3.08
N ARG A 110 19.40 14.44 -2.42
CA ARG A 110 20.75 14.28 -2.98
C ARG A 110 21.23 12.82 -2.95
N SER A 111 21.04 12.12 -1.82
CA SER A 111 21.58 10.77 -1.63
C SER A 111 20.75 9.68 -2.30
N TRP A 112 19.47 9.93 -2.55
CA TRP A 112 18.53 8.93 -3.05
C TRP A 112 17.92 9.35 -4.38
N ALA A 113 17.10 10.41 -4.45
CA ALA A 113 16.35 10.71 -5.66
C ALA A 113 17.22 11.19 -6.85
N LEU A 114 18.28 11.96 -6.59
CA LEU A 114 19.17 12.51 -7.62
C LEU A 114 20.45 11.68 -7.85
N GLN A 115 20.61 10.58 -7.14
CA GLN A 115 21.80 9.74 -7.23
C GLN A 115 21.66 8.72 -8.39
N TRP A 116 22.00 9.15 -9.60
CA TRP A 116 21.89 8.31 -10.82
C TRP A 116 23.04 7.32 -11.00
N TRP A 117 24.14 7.46 -10.25
CA TRP A 117 25.31 6.57 -10.38
C TRP A 117 25.15 5.22 -9.68
N ASP A 118 24.30 5.13 -8.66
CA ASP A 118 24.04 3.89 -7.94
C ASP A 118 22.60 3.46 -8.15
N PHE A 119 22.38 2.63 -9.16
CA PHE A 119 21.06 2.28 -9.69
C PHE A 119 20.16 1.51 -8.73
N THR A 120 20.71 0.77 -7.77
CA THR A 120 19.92 -0.16 -6.93
C THR A 120 20.10 0.04 -5.43
N SER A 121 21.14 0.75 -4.99
CA SER A 121 21.30 1.06 -3.57
C SER A 121 20.36 2.17 -3.16
N GLN A 122 19.60 1.90 -2.10
CA GLN A 122 18.64 2.85 -1.54
C GLN A 122 18.86 2.95 -0.02
N PRO A 123 18.80 4.16 0.57
CA PRO A 123 19.01 4.36 2.00
C PRO A 123 17.74 4.01 2.80
N ILE A 124 17.39 2.72 2.84
CA ILE A 124 16.11 2.25 3.41
C ILE A 124 15.93 2.68 4.88
N ASP A 125 16.98 2.68 5.70
CA ASP A 125 16.85 3.08 7.12
C ASP A 125 16.56 4.58 7.27
N GLU A 126 17.10 5.42 6.39
CA GLU A 126 16.80 6.84 6.38
C GLU A 126 15.37 7.09 5.91
N ILE A 127 14.91 6.34 4.88
CA ILE A 127 13.52 6.35 4.40
C ILE A 127 12.58 5.92 5.54
N TYR A 128 12.91 4.84 6.26
CA TYR A 128 12.15 4.36 7.42
C TYR A 128 12.03 5.44 8.49
N SER A 129 13.13 6.09 8.84
CA SER A 129 13.14 7.15 9.86
C SER A 129 12.30 8.37 9.48
N TYR A 130 12.12 8.62 8.18
CA TYR A 130 11.46 9.81 7.66
C TYR A 130 9.99 9.59 7.28
N TYR A 131 9.67 8.47 6.63
CA TYR A 131 8.35 8.14 6.10
C TYR A 131 7.67 6.96 6.82
N GLY A 132 8.36 6.22 7.67
CA GLY A 132 7.83 5.07 8.41
C GLY A 132 8.02 3.73 7.71
N ALA A 133 7.54 2.65 8.35
CA ALA A 133 7.75 1.27 7.92
C ALA A 133 7.13 0.98 6.56
N LYS A 134 5.88 1.40 6.33
CA LYS A 134 5.11 1.00 5.15
C LYS A 134 5.78 1.44 3.83
N ILE A 135 6.17 2.71 3.74
CA ILE A 135 6.89 3.27 2.57
C ILE A 135 8.30 2.68 2.46
N ALA A 136 9.00 2.47 3.58
CA ALA A 136 10.34 1.86 3.54
C ALA A 136 10.33 0.42 3.05
N ILE A 137 9.31 -0.38 3.42
CA ILE A 137 9.12 -1.75 2.93
C ILE A 137 8.88 -1.74 1.41
N TYR A 138 8.06 -0.81 0.90
CA TYR A 138 7.85 -0.66 -0.54
C TYR A 138 9.16 -0.43 -1.30
N PHE A 139 9.94 0.59 -0.93
CA PHE A 139 11.21 0.85 -1.62
C PHE A 139 12.23 -0.28 -1.44
N ALA A 140 12.20 -0.96 -0.30
CA ALA A 140 13.03 -2.15 -0.10
C ALA A 140 12.61 -3.32 -0.99
N PHE A 141 11.31 -3.47 -1.27
CA PHE A 141 10.72 -4.44 -2.21
C PHE A 141 11.13 -4.08 -3.62
N LEU A 142 10.79 -2.86 -4.07
CA LEU A 142 11.10 -2.35 -5.39
C LEU A 142 12.60 -2.47 -5.70
N GLY A 143 13.47 -2.04 -4.79
CA GLY A 143 14.92 -2.15 -4.98
C GLY A 143 15.43 -3.59 -5.07
N MET A 144 14.87 -4.51 -4.28
CA MET A 144 15.22 -5.93 -4.39
C MET A 144 14.71 -6.51 -5.70
N PHE A 145 13.47 -6.18 -6.07
CA PHE A 145 12.81 -6.63 -7.29
C PHE A 145 13.61 -6.21 -8.52
N THR A 146 13.95 -4.93 -8.65
CA THR A 146 14.77 -4.40 -9.75
C THR A 146 16.12 -5.11 -9.84
N ARG A 147 16.84 -5.23 -8.72
CA ARG A 147 18.17 -5.87 -8.71
C ARG A 147 18.12 -7.34 -9.13
N TRP A 148 17.11 -8.07 -8.66
CA TRP A 148 16.95 -9.49 -9.00
C TRP A 148 16.49 -9.67 -10.45
N MET A 149 15.67 -8.77 -10.97
CA MET A 149 15.14 -8.81 -12.33
C MET A 149 16.20 -8.57 -13.41
N LEU A 150 17.34 -7.94 -13.07
CA LEU A 150 18.47 -7.80 -14.00
C LEU A 150 18.98 -9.16 -14.52
N PHE A 151 18.85 -10.23 -13.74
CA PHE A 151 19.25 -11.58 -14.15
C PHE A 151 18.42 -12.12 -15.33
N PRO A 152 17.08 -12.29 -15.21
CA PRO A 152 16.26 -12.71 -16.35
C PRO A 152 16.25 -11.67 -17.49
N ALA A 153 16.45 -10.38 -17.21
CA ALA A 153 16.59 -9.35 -18.23
C ALA A 153 17.81 -9.57 -19.13
N ALA A 154 18.97 -9.86 -18.54
CA ALA A 154 20.19 -10.17 -19.29
C ALA A 154 19.98 -11.39 -20.20
N PHE A 155 19.42 -12.47 -19.65
CA PHE A 155 19.16 -13.68 -20.43
C PHE A 155 18.12 -13.44 -21.53
N GLY A 156 17.01 -12.75 -21.22
CA GLY A 156 15.98 -12.40 -22.20
C GLY A 156 16.51 -11.57 -23.37
N LEU A 157 17.46 -10.66 -23.12
CA LEU A 157 18.15 -9.93 -24.19
C LEU A 157 19.07 -10.83 -25.02
N THR A 158 19.83 -11.73 -24.39
CA THR A 158 20.68 -12.66 -25.14
C THR A 158 19.87 -13.54 -26.10
N LEU A 159 18.66 -13.96 -25.70
CA LEU A 159 17.74 -14.72 -26.56
C LEU A 159 17.26 -13.95 -27.79
N GLN A 160 17.21 -12.62 -27.69
CA GLN A 160 16.76 -11.77 -28.79
C GLN A 160 17.91 -11.38 -29.72
N LEU A 161 19.13 -11.27 -29.20
CA LEU A 161 20.32 -10.88 -29.97
C LEU A 161 20.97 -12.05 -30.70
N ILE A 162 20.88 -13.26 -30.17
CA ILE A 162 21.46 -14.47 -30.77
C ILE A 162 20.37 -15.21 -31.54
N ASP A 163 20.61 -15.46 -32.83
CA ASP A 163 19.74 -16.34 -33.61
C ASP A 163 20.07 -17.81 -33.32
N PHE A 164 19.23 -18.44 -32.51
CA PHE A 164 19.36 -19.86 -32.16
C PHE A 164 18.78 -20.79 -33.24
N GLY A 165 18.17 -20.28 -34.31
CA GLY A 165 17.57 -21.10 -35.37
C GLY A 165 16.61 -22.16 -34.80
N SER A 166 16.86 -23.43 -35.11
CA SER A 166 16.07 -24.57 -34.63
C SER A 166 16.21 -24.84 -33.12
N LEU A 167 17.29 -24.39 -32.47
CA LEU A 167 17.50 -24.56 -31.03
C LEU A 167 16.60 -23.65 -30.21
N LYS A 168 15.97 -22.64 -30.82
CA LYS A 168 15.05 -21.72 -30.14
C LYS A 168 13.93 -22.46 -29.40
N LEU A 169 13.42 -23.54 -29.99
CA LEU A 169 12.42 -24.41 -29.36
C LEU A 169 12.90 -25.07 -28.07
N VAL A 170 14.20 -25.32 -27.90
CA VAL A 170 14.74 -25.93 -26.67
C VAL A 170 15.13 -24.85 -25.66
N VAL A 171 15.68 -23.75 -26.14
CA VAL A 171 16.16 -22.65 -25.31
C VAL A 171 15.01 -21.90 -24.63
N LEU A 172 13.84 -21.79 -25.27
CA LEU A 172 12.69 -21.05 -24.72
C LEU A 172 12.07 -21.72 -23.46
N PRO A 173 11.81 -23.04 -23.42
CA PRO A 173 11.44 -23.72 -22.18
C PRO A 173 12.50 -23.60 -21.08
N ILE A 174 13.79 -23.67 -21.43
CA ILE A 174 14.88 -23.52 -20.44
C ILE A 174 14.81 -22.12 -19.81
N PHE A 175 14.64 -21.08 -20.63
CA PHE A 175 14.44 -19.72 -20.15
C PHE A 175 13.25 -19.62 -19.21
N PHE A 176 12.11 -20.19 -19.59
CA PHE A 176 10.91 -20.17 -18.77
C PHE A 176 11.12 -20.86 -17.42
N ILE A 177 11.75 -22.04 -17.39
CA ILE A 177 12.09 -22.73 -16.15
C ILE A 177 13.00 -21.85 -15.28
N MET A 178 14.00 -21.19 -15.87
CA MET A 178 14.87 -20.26 -15.15
C MET A 178 14.10 -19.06 -14.59
N VAL A 179 13.16 -18.49 -15.34
CA VAL A 179 12.32 -17.37 -14.90
C VAL A 179 11.39 -17.78 -13.76
N ILE A 180 10.77 -18.97 -13.82
CA ILE A 180 9.93 -19.48 -12.72
C ILE A 180 10.76 -19.74 -11.46
N LEU A 181 11.93 -20.37 -11.60
CA LEU A 181 12.86 -20.56 -10.49
C LEU A 181 13.27 -19.22 -9.88
N TRP A 182 13.60 -18.24 -10.72
CA TRP A 182 13.89 -16.88 -10.30
C TRP A 182 12.72 -16.27 -9.50
N ALA A 183 11.49 -16.37 -9.99
CA ALA A 183 10.32 -15.78 -9.32
C ALA A 183 10.02 -16.45 -7.97
N ILE A 184 10.15 -17.78 -7.89
CA ILE A 184 10.01 -18.55 -6.65
C ILE A 184 11.09 -18.13 -5.65
N MET A 185 12.36 -18.08 -6.08
CA MET A 185 13.47 -17.67 -5.22
C MET A 185 13.28 -16.22 -4.75
N PHE A 186 12.98 -15.29 -5.66
CA PHE A 186 12.72 -13.89 -5.32
C PHE A 186 11.64 -13.76 -4.24
N SER A 187 10.51 -14.44 -4.39
CA SER A 187 9.41 -14.40 -3.41
C SER A 187 9.85 -14.91 -2.02
N GLN A 188 10.60 -16.01 -1.96
CA GLN A 188 11.09 -16.56 -0.69
C GLN A 188 12.16 -15.67 -0.02
N PHE A 189 13.11 -15.18 -0.80
CA PHE A 189 14.15 -14.29 -0.29
C PHE A 189 13.57 -12.93 0.12
N TRP A 190 12.50 -12.48 -0.52
CA TRP A 190 11.79 -11.27 -0.10
C TRP A 190 11.15 -11.46 1.28
N LYS A 191 10.43 -12.56 1.53
CA LYS A 191 9.89 -12.86 2.86
C LYS A 191 10.97 -12.83 3.93
N ARG A 192 12.12 -13.45 3.63
CA ARG A 192 13.30 -13.45 4.51
C ARG A 192 13.88 -12.07 4.76
N LYS A 193 13.99 -11.24 3.73
CA LYS A 193 14.45 -9.85 3.85
C LYS A 193 13.47 -8.99 4.64
N ASN A 194 12.16 -9.15 4.41
CA ASN A 194 11.13 -8.44 5.16
C ASN A 194 11.26 -8.73 6.66
N SER A 195 11.33 -10.00 7.06
CA SER A 195 11.51 -10.36 8.48
C SER A 195 12.81 -9.81 9.09
N ALA A 196 13.90 -9.73 8.31
CA ALA A 196 15.14 -9.10 8.74
C ALA A 196 14.99 -7.59 8.98
N LEU A 197 14.30 -6.89 8.09
CA LEU A 197 14.05 -5.44 8.20
C LEU A 197 13.16 -5.12 9.41
N LEU A 198 12.08 -5.87 9.60
CA LEU A 198 11.18 -5.69 10.75
C LEU A 198 11.89 -5.93 12.08
N ALA A 199 12.83 -6.87 12.14
CA ALA A 199 13.61 -7.13 13.35
C ALA A 199 14.66 -6.05 13.62
N ARG A 200 15.13 -5.36 12.59
CA ARG A 200 16.08 -4.25 12.70
C ARG A 200 15.40 -2.95 13.12
N TRP A 201 14.18 -2.72 12.65
CA TRP A 201 13.42 -1.52 12.97
C TRP A 201 12.68 -1.70 14.29
N PRO A 202 12.77 -0.72 15.22
CA PRO A 202 11.99 -0.75 16.45
C PRO A 202 10.53 -0.41 16.11
N ILE A 203 9.80 -1.36 15.55
CA ILE A 203 8.35 -1.25 15.42
C ILE A 203 7.82 -1.38 16.85
N SER A 204 7.48 -0.25 17.45
CA SER A 204 6.75 -0.23 18.71
C SER A 204 5.54 -1.14 18.51
N SER A 205 5.50 -2.21 19.30
CA SER A 205 4.45 -3.21 19.33
C SER A 205 3.13 -2.62 19.83
N ILE A 206 2.58 -1.67 19.07
CA ILE A 206 1.23 -1.12 19.22
C ILE A 206 0.25 -1.93 18.35
N VAL A 207 0.76 -2.72 17.39
CA VAL A 207 -0.04 -3.61 16.52
C VAL A 207 -0.74 -4.74 17.31
N ALA A 208 -0.36 -5.00 18.58
CA ALA A 208 -0.97 -6.05 19.40
C ALA A 208 -2.04 -5.57 20.39
N VAL A 209 -2.34 -4.27 20.45
CA VAL A 209 -3.47 -3.76 21.26
C VAL A 209 -4.55 -3.30 20.31
N ASP A 210 -5.22 -4.26 19.70
CA ASP A 210 -6.44 -3.99 18.94
C ASP A 210 -7.48 -3.37 19.88
N GLN A 211 -7.97 -2.21 19.46
CA GLN A 211 -9.01 -1.45 20.13
C GLN A 211 -10.34 -2.13 19.85
N GLY A 212 -10.91 -2.76 20.87
CA GLY A 212 -12.36 -2.88 20.98
C GLY A 212 -12.96 -4.22 20.60
N TYR A 213 -12.71 -5.24 21.43
CA TYR A 213 -13.87 -6.00 21.90
C TYR A 213 -14.74 -5.03 22.71
N LYS A 214 -15.74 -4.42 22.06
CA LYS A 214 -16.87 -3.80 22.77
C LYS A 214 -17.67 -4.92 23.44
N ILE A 215 -17.20 -5.39 24.60
CA ILE A 215 -18.07 -6.08 25.55
C ILE A 215 -18.96 -4.99 26.13
N SER A 216 -20.06 -4.72 25.43
CA SER A 216 -21.13 -3.90 25.95
C SER A 216 -21.82 -4.66 27.08
N GLY A 217 -21.67 -4.16 28.30
CA GLY A 217 -22.62 -4.35 29.39
C GLY A 217 -22.61 -5.70 30.10
N ARG A 218 -21.69 -5.88 31.06
CA ARG A 218 -22.03 -6.66 32.26
C ARG A 218 -21.41 -6.00 33.48
N LYS A 219 -22.24 -5.28 34.25
CA LYS A 219 -21.92 -4.88 35.62
C LYS A 219 -21.58 -6.16 36.39
N SER A 220 -20.32 -6.27 36.82
CA SER A 220 -19.90 -7.33 37.72
C SER A 220 -20.47 -7.02 39.10
N SER A 221 -21.46 -7.80 39.51
CA SER A 221 -21.95 -7.82 40.87
C SER A 221 -22.12 -9.26 41.35
N SER A 222 -21.55 -9.50 42.53
CA SER A 222 -21.69 -10.66 43.41
C SER A 222 -20.80 -11.87 43.14
N TRP A 223 -20.11 -12.24 44.22
CA TRP A 223 -19.48 -13.53 44.42
C TRP A 223 -20.58 -14.59 44.57
N GLN A 224 -20.61 -15.57 43.67
CA GLN A 224 -21.42 -16.79 43.77
C GLN A 224 -20.52 -18.04 43.65
N PRO A 225 -20.96 -19.23 44.13
CA PRO A 225 -20.11 -20.41 44.23
C PRO A 225 -19.64 -20.89 42.85
N PRO A 226 -18.44 -21.49 42.71
CA PRO A 226 -17.79 -21.68 41.41
C PRO A 226 -18.51 -22.58 40.41
N MET A 227 -19.42 -23.47 40.85
CA MET A 227 -19.95 -24.56 40.02
C MET A 227 -21.20 -24.18 39.18
N GLU A 228 -22.07 -23.31 39.69
CA GLU A 228 -23.26 -22.84 38.95
C GLU A 228 -22.92 -21.70 37.98
N LEU A 229 -21.99 -20.81 38.38
CA LEU A 229 -21.47 -19.78 37.49
C LEU A 229 -20.85 -20.41 36.25
N MET A 230 -20.12 -21.54 36.39
CA MET A 230 -19.47 -22.24 35.27
C MET A 230 -20.49 -22.80 34.26
N LYS A 231 -21.60 -23.41 34.70
CA LYS A 231 -22.65 -23.92 33.80
C LYS A 231 -23.42 -22.80 33.09
N VAL A 232 -23.68 -21.68 33.76
CA VAL A 232 -24.31 -20.49 33.15
C VAL A 232 -23.33 -19.84 32.16
N PHE A 233 -22.03 -19.77 32.50
CA PHE A 233 -21.00 -19.27 31.58
C PHE A 233 -20.82 -20.18 30.35
N GLU A 234 -20.91 -21.50 30.52
CA GLU A 234 -20.82 -22.46 29.42
C GLU A 234 -22.02 -22.41 28.47
N THR A 235 -23.23 -22.22 29.02
CA THR A 235 -24.46 -22.07 28.21
C THR A 235 -24.55 -20.70 27.53
N ASP A 236 -24.14 -19.60 28.19
CA ASP A 236 -23.97 -18.28 27.55
C ASP A 236 -22.91 -18.37 26.42
N ARG A 237 -21.77 -19.03 26.66
CA ARG A 237 -20.75 -19.26 25.61
C ARG A 237 -21.28 -20.05 24.42
N ALA A 238 -22.13 -21.06 24.63
CA ALA A 238 -22.66 -21.87 23.53
C ALA A 238 -23.57 -21.04 22.62
N LYS A 239 -24.47 -20.24 23.21
CA LYS A 239 -25.34 -19.32 22.46
C LYS A 239 -24.55 -18.19 21.80
N GLU A 240 -23.56 -17.64 22.49
CA GLU A 240 -22.68 -16.60 21.95
C GLU A 240 -21.85 -17.13 20.77
N LYS A 241 -21.35 -18.38 20.85
CA LYS A 241 -20.68 -19.06 19.73
C LYS A 241 -21.59 -19.26 18.53
N GLU A 242 -22.85 -19.67 18.71
CA GLU A 242 -23.80 -19.83 17.61
C GLU A 242 -24.11 -18.49 16.93
N ILE A 243 -24.32 -17.43 17.72
CA ILE A 243 -24.52 -16.07 17.20
C ILE A 243 -23.29 -15.62 16.43
N PHE A 244 -22.08 -15.85 16.97
CA PHE A 244 -20.82 -15.50 16.31
C PHE A 244 -20.63 -16.24 14.99
N GLN A 245 -20.86 -17.57 14.97
CA GLN A 245 -20.80 -18.38 13.77
C GLN A 245 -21.79 -17.91 12.71
N ARG A 246 -23.03 -17.56 13.10
CA ARG A 246 -24.05 -17.06 12.17
C ARG A 246 -23.63 -15.72 11.55
N HIS A 247 -23.07 -14.80 12.34
CA HIS A 247 -22.55 -13.54 11.83
C HIS A 247 -21.37 -13.74 10.89
N GLU A 248 -20.47 -14.69 11.19
CA GLU A 248 -19.34 -15.04 10.32
C GLU A 248 -19.83 -15.60 8.96
N TRP A 249 -20.81 -16.50 8.97
CA TRP A 249 -21.41 -17.06 7.76
C TRP A 249 -22.15 -16.02 6.91
N LEU A 250 -22.94 -15.15 7.55
CA LEU A 250 -23.59 -14.03 6.86
C LEU A 250 -22.55 -13.09 6.24
N GLY A 251 -21.48 -12.76 6.97
CA GLY A 251 -20.37 -11.97 6.44
C GLY A 251 -19.64 -12.64 5.26
N ARG A 252 -19.46 -13.97 5.29
CA ARG A 252 -18.93 -14.73 4.14
C ARG A 252 -19.86 -14.68 2.93
N LEU A 253 -21.17 -14.86 3.14
CA LEU A 253 -22.15 -14.84 2.06
C LEU A 253 -22.24 -13.47 1.39
N MET A 254 -22.23 -12.39 2.18
CA MET A 254 -22.22 -11.02 1.65
C MET A 254 -20.97 -10.73 0.81
N ARG A 255 -19.80 -11.22 1.25
CA ARG A 255 -18.56 -11.14 0.46
C ARG A 255 -18.69 -11.88 -0.86
N PHE A 256 -19.12 -13.14 -0.83
CA PHE A 256 -19.31 -13.93 -2.05
C PHE A 256 -20.29 -13.28 -3.03
N ARG A 257 -21.42 -12.74 -2.53
CA ARG A 257 -22.37 -11.99 -3.35
C ARG A 257 -21.72 -10.76 -3.99
N ASN A 258 -20.97 -9.98 -3.20
CA ASN A 258 -20.29 -8.80 -3.72
C ASN A 258 -19.21 -9.15 -4.75
N ASP A 259 -18.43 -10.21 -4.50
CA ASP A 259 -17.44 -10.73 -5.44
C ASP A 259 -18.10 -11.20 -6.74
N ALA A 260 -19.23 -11.91 -6.64
CA ALA A 260 -20.02 -12.32 -7.81
C ALA A 260 -20.54 -11.13 -8.62
N ILE A 261 -20.98 -10.04 -7.97
CA ILE A 261 -21.40 -8.81 -8.65
C ILE A 261 -20.23 -8.19 -9.44
N ILE A 262 -19.04 -8.14 -8.84
CA ILE A 262 -17.84 -7.61 -9.49
C ILE A 262 -17.46 -8.47 -10.71
N ILE A 263 -17.39 -9.80 -10.53
CA ILE A 263 -17.07 -10.74 -11.63
C ILE A 263 -18.11 -10.63 -12.75
N PHE A 264 -19.41 -10.61 -12.42
CA PHE A 264 -20.46 -10.45 -13.39
C PHE A 264 -20.34 -9.13 -14.16
N SER A 265 -20.02 -8.02 -13.46
CA SER A 265 -19.77 -6.72 -14.09
C SER A 265 -18.58 -6.78 -15.06
N ILE A 266 -17.51 -7.51 -14.74
CA ILE A 266 -16.36 -7.70 -15.63
C ILE A 266 -16.80 -8.45 -16.89
N ILE A 267 -17.53 -9.55 -16.73
CA ILE A 267 -17.96 -10.38 -17.85
C ILE A 267 -18.91 -9.60 -18.78
N CYS A 268 -19.88 -8.87 -18.22
CA CYS A 268 -20.90 -8.19 -19.01
C CYS A 268 -20.45 -6.88 -19.64
N LEU A 269 -19.56 -6.12 -18.99
CA LEU A 269 -19.13 -4.81 -19.50
C LEU A 269 -17.77 -4.88 -20.21
N GLN A 270 -16.82 -5.63 -19.66
CA GLN A 270 -15.44 -5.60 -20.14
C GLN A 270 -15.23 -6.52 -21.34
N LEU A 271 -15.70 -7.76 -21.26
CA LEU A 271 -15.45 -8.76 -22.29
C LEU A 271 -15.98 -8.35 -23.68
N PRO A 272 -17.18 -7.74 -23.83
CA PRO A 272 -17.65 -7.26 -25.13
C PRO A 272 -16.77 -6.15 -25.71
N PHE A 273 -16.26 -5.24 -24.87
CA PHE A 273 -15.38 -4.16 -25.31
C PHE A 273 -14.03 -4.70 -25.82
N GLU A 274 -13.51 -5.73 -25.16
CA GLU A 274 -12.29 -6.44 -25.58
C GLU A 274 -12.46 -7.15 -26.90
N LEU A 275 -13.60 -7.82 -27.08
CA LEU A 275 -13.91 -8.51 -28.32
C LEU A 275 -14.07 -7.53 -29.48
N ALA A 276 -14.73 -6.38 -29.24
CA ALA A 276 -14.83 -5.30 -30.21
C ALA A 276 -13.46 -4.72 -30.58
N TYR A 277 -12.58 -4.52 -29.59
CA TYR A 277 -11.19 -4.09 -29.84
C TYR A 277 -10.42 -5.11 -30.68
N ALA A 278 -10.51 -6.40 -30.34
CA ALA A 278 -9.80 -7.45 -31.08
C ALA A 278 -10.24 -7.52 -32.55
N HIS A 279 -11.56 -7.51 -32.80
CA HIS A 279 -12.09 -7.48 -34.15
C HIS A 279 -11.64 -6.23 -34.93
N LEU A 280 -11.68 -5.05 -34.30
CA LEU A 280 -11.24 -3.82 -34.95
C LEU A 280 -9.73 -3.80 -35.21
N TYR A 281 -8.93 -4.40 -34.33
CA TYR A 281 -7.48 -4.52 -34.48
C TYR A 281 -7.11 -5.36 -35.71
N GLU A 282 -7.87 -6.41 -36.02
CA GLU A 282 -7.65 -7.25 -37.19
C GLU A 282 -8.11 -6.64 -38.50
N VAL A 283 -9.23 -5.91 -38.49
CA VAL A 283 -9.77 -5.25 -39.69
C VAL A 283 -8.86 -4.10 -40.17
N LEU A 284 -8.06 -3.52 -39.29
CA LEU A 284 -7.16 -2.44 -39.64
C LEU A 284 -5.88 -2.98 -40.29
N ASP A 285 -5.56 -2.49 -41.49
CA ASP A 285 -4.32 -2.89 -42.18
C ASP A 285 -3.10 -2.07 -41.75
N SER A 286 -3.29 -0.82 -41.27
CA SER A 286 -2.19 0.08 -40.94
C SER A 286 -1.74 -0.05 -39.48
N ASP A 287 -0.45 -0.33 -39.27
CA ASP A 287 0.18 -0.44 -37.95
C ASP A 287 0.08 0.85 -37.11
N ILE A 288 0.12 2.02 -37.77
CA ILE A 288 0.00 3.32 -37.09
C ILE A 288 -1.41 3.46 -36.49
N ILE A 289 -2.43 3.05 -37.24
CA ILE A 289 -3.82 3.11 -36.79
C ILE A 289 -4.06 2.10 -35.66
N LYS A 290 -3.46 0.90 -35.73
CA LYS A 290 -3.49 -0.09 -34.64
C LYS A 290 -2.89 0.45 -33.34
N PHE A 291 -1.77 1.16 -33.43
CA PHE A 291 -1.14 1.79 -32.27
C PHE A 291 -2.04 2.88 -31.67
N GLY A 292 -2.61 3.75 -32.51
CA GLY A 292 -3.57 4.78 -32.09
C GLY A 292 -4.82 4.19 -31.44
N LEU A 293 -5.38 3.13 -32.03
CA LEU A 293 -6.51 2.39 -31.46
C LEU A 293 -6.18 1.83 -30.08
N THR A 294 -4.99 1.24 -29.92
CA THR A 294 -4.53 0.69 -28.63
C THR A 294 -4.41 1.77 -27.56
N ALA A 295 -3.88 2.95 -27.90
CA ALA A 295 -3.79 4.07 -26.97
C ALA A 295 -5.18 4.57 -26.51
N ILE A 296 -6.13 4.71 -27.45
CA ILE A 296 -7.52 5.11 -27.13
C ILE A 296 -8.19 4.07 -26.25
N TYR A 297 -8.04 2.80 -26.59
CA TYR A 297 -8.58 1.67 -25.84
C TYR A 297 -8.04 1.64 -24.40
N LEU A 298 -6.72 1.79 -24.20
CA LEU A 298 -6.11 1.82 -22.86
C LEU A 298 -6.62 3.00 -22.03
N PHE A 299 -6.77 4.17 -22.64
CA PHE A 299 -7.31 5.35 -21.96
C PHE A 299 -8.78 5.16 -21.55
N ALA A 300 -9.62 4.61 -22.44
CA ALA A 300 -11.02 4.32 -22.16
C ALA A 300 -11.17 3.32 -21.00
N ILE A 301 -10.34 2.29 -21.01
CA ILE A 301 -10.31 1.28 -19.96
C ILE A 301 -9.89 1.85 -18.62
N GLN A 302 -8.84 2.68 -18.58
CA GLN A 302 -8.39 3.30 -17.32
C GLN A 302 -9.54 4.08 -16.65
N TYR A 303 -10.40 4.72 -17.45
CA TYR A 303 -11.60 5.39 -16.97
C TYR A 303 -12.65 4.41 -16.42
N ILE A 304 -12.96 3.33 -17.15
CA ILE A 304 -13.91 2.29 -16.71
C ILE A 304 -13.44 1.61 -15.42
N THR A 305 -12.16 1.23 -15.34
CA THR A 305 -11.60 0.57 -14.16
C THR A 305 -11.64 1.49 -12.93
N LYS A 306 -11.43 2.79 -13.11
CA LYS A 306 -11.60 3.77 -12.02
C LYS A 306 -13.03 3.85 -11.51
N ILE A 307 -14.02 3.71 -12.38
CA ILE A 307 -15.43 3.62 -11.99
C ILE A 307 -15.68 2.31 -11.23
N GLY A 308 -15.21 1.18 -11.74
CA GLY A 308 -15.33 -0.13 -11.08
C GLY A 308 -14.67 -0.17 -9.70
N GLY A 309 -13.54 0.53 -9.53
CA GLY A 309 -12.89 0.71 -8.23
C GLY A 309 -13.78 1.47 -7.24
N LYS A 310 -14.40 2.59 -7.64
CA LYS A 310 -15.32 3.34 -6.77
C LYS A 310 -16.53 2.51 -6.35
N VAL A 311 -17.06 1.69 -7.27
CA VAL A 311 -18.13 0.73 -6.97
C VAL A 311 -17.65 -0.29 -5.93
N SER A 312 -16.42 -0.79 -6.06
CA SER A 312 -15.83 -1.74 -5.10
C SER A 312 -15.71 -1.16 -3.69
N VAL A 313 -15.30 0.10 -3.56
CA VAL A 313 -15.29 0.82 -2.27
C VAL A 313 -16.69 0.88 -1.66
N LYS A 314 -17.71 1.22 -2.47
CA LYS A 314 -19.10 1.28 -2.02
C LYS A 314 -19.64 -0.09 -1.59
N LEU A 315 -19.25 -1.17 -2.28
CA LEU A 315 -19.64 -2.54 -1.94
C LEU A 315 -19.04 -2.99 -0.60
N ILE A 316 -17.81 -2.56 -0.29
CA ILE A 316 -17.14 -2.91 0.97
C ILE A 316 -17.73 -2.20 2.17
N MET A 317 -18.27 -1.00 2.00
CA MET A 317 -19.07 -0.36 3.05
C MET A 317 -20.29 -1.20 3.46
N ASN A 318 -20.76 -2.10 2.58
CA ASN A 318 -21.84 -3.05 2.88
C ASN A 318 -21.33 -4.38 3.46
N GLU A 319 -20.02 -4.56 3.62
CA GLU A 319 -19.42 -5.74 4.21
C GLU A 319 -19.16 -5.51 5.69
N ASN A 320 -19.71 -6.38 6.52
CA ASN A 320 -19.44 -6.35 7.94
C ASN A 320 -18.05 -6.94 8.22
N ASN A 321 -17.04 -6.08 8.22
CA ASN A 321 -15.65 -6.44 8.51
C ASN A 321 -15.26 -5.96 9.92
N GLU A 322 -14.81 -6.88 10.78
CA GLU A 322 -14.44 -6.59 12.17
C GLU A 322 -13.15 -5.76 12.28
N ASN A 323 -12.16 -5.98 11.40
CA ASN A 323 -10.85 -5.33 11.46
C ASN A 323 -10.62 -4.44 10.23
N THR A 324 -10.03 -3.27 10.44
CA THR A 324 -9.65 -2.32 9.38
C THR A 324 -8.64 -2.91 8.40
N GLU A 325 -7.66 -3.69 8.87
CA GLU A 325 -6.67 -4.36 8.02
C GLU A 325 -7.30 -5.42 7.11
N LYS A 326 -8.16 -6.30 7.66
CA LYS A 326 -8.87 -7.32 6.88
C LYS A 326 -9.78 -6.69 5.82
N ARG A 327 -10.40 -5.55 6.15
CA ARG A 327 -11.21 -4.76 5.22
C ARG A 327 -10.35 -4.22 4.08
N ALA A 328 -9.18 -3.66 4.40
CA ALA A 328 -8.24 -3.16 3.41
C ALA A 328 -7.73 -4.28 2.49
N ASP A 329 -7.34 -5.43 3.04
CA ASP A 329 -6.90 -6.59 2.26
C ASP A 329 -8.00 -7.10 1.31
N SER A 330 -9.26 -7.18 1.78
CA SER A 330 -10.38 -7.58 0.92
C SER A 330 -10.62 -6.59 -0.22
N LEU A 331 -10.46 -5.29 0.04
CA LEU A 331 -10.55 -4.26 -1.00
C LEU A 331 -9.43 -4.40 -2.03
N VAL A 332 -8.21 -4.67 -1.57
CA VAL A 332 -7.06 -4.90 -2.45
C VAL A 332 -7.34 -6.06 -3.39
N TYR A 333 -7.86 -7.20 -2.92
CA TYR A 333 -8.16 -8.33 -3.80
C TYR A 333 -9.25 -8.02 -4.85
N LYS A 334 -10.33 -7.35 -4.45
CA LYS A 334 -11.44 -7.00 -5.36
C LYS A 334 -11.00 -6.06 -6.46
N VAL A 335 -10.29 -4.99 -6.08
CA VAL A 335 -9.77 -4.02 -7.03
C VAL A 335 -8.70 -4.66 -7.89
N PHE A 336 -7.76 -5.40 -7.31
CA PHE A 336 -6.76 -6.12 -8.09
C PHE A 336 -7.41 -7.06 -9.10
N GLY A 337 -8.46 -7.81 -8.72
CA GLY A 337 -9.20 -8.67 -9.65
C GLY A 337 -9.79 -7.92 -10.85
N LEU A 338 -10.32 -6.72 -10.63
CA LEU A 338 -10.80 -5.84 -11.70
C LEU A 338 -9.68 -5.43 -12.66
N TYR A 339 -8.56 -4.93 -12.12
CA TYR A 339 -7.40 -4.50 -12.92
C TYR A 339 -6.72 -5.68 -13.61
N PHE A 340 -6.62 -6.83 -12.95
CA PHE A 340 -6.06 -8.06 -13.51
C PHE A 340 -6.89 -8.52 -14.71
N MET A 341 -8.20 -8.69 -14.55
CA MET A 341 -9.05 -9.10 -15.66
C MET A 341 -8.98 -8.10 -16.79
N GLN A 342 -9.01 -6.80 -16.47
CA GLN A 342 -8.88 -5.74 -17.44
C GLN A 342 -7.60 -5.83 -18.28
N THR A 343 -6.45 -5.96 -17.64
CA THR A 343 -5.17 -5.94 -18.34
C THR A 343 -4.95 -7.20 -19.17
N TYR A 344 -5.32 -8.37 -18.63
CA TYR A 344 -4.91 -9.65 -19.21
C TYR A 344 -5.97 -10.34 -20.07
N ILE A 345 -7.27 -10.07 -19.91
CA ILE A 345 -8.31 -10.82 -20.65
C ILE A 345 -8.14 -10.71 -22.17
N GLY A 346 -7.81 -9.52 -22.69
CA GLY A 346 -7.57 -9.30 -24.10
C GLY A 346 -6.31 -10.01 -24.60
N ILE A 347 -5.27 -10.09 -23.77
CA ILE A 347 -4.02 -10.80 -24.12
C ILE A 347 -4.25 -12.31 -24.09
N PHE A 348 -5.01 -12.80 -23.10
CA PHE A 348 -5.45 -14.19 -23.04
C PHE A 348 -6.31 -14.58 -24.24
N TYR A 349 -7.18 -13.70 -24.71
CA TYR A 349 -7.94 -13.91 -25.94
C TYR A 349 -7.02 -14.14 -27.15
N HIS A 350 -6.03 -13.26 -27.35
CA HIS A 350 -5.07 -13.40 -28.46
C HIS A 350 -4.19 -14.67 -28.31
N ALA A 351 -3.79 -14.98 -27.08
CA ALA A 351 -2.98 -16.17 -26.78
C ALA A 351 -3.76 -17.48 -27.01
N LEU A 352 -4.91 -17.65 -26.37
CA LEU A 352 -5.68 -18.90 -26.33
C LEU A 352 -6.52 -19.16 -27.58
N LEU A 353 -7.13 -18.11 -28.15
CA LEU A 353 -8.15 -18.26 -29.20
C LEU A 353 -7.60 -17.96 -30.60
N HIS A 354 -6.88 -16.85 -30.80
CA HIS A 354 -6.33 -16.51 -32.12
C HIS A 354 -5.07 -17.30 -32.50
N ARG A 355 -4.38 -17.90 -31.52
CA ARG A 355 -3.21 -18.78 -31.73
C ARG A 355 -2.13 -18.25 -32.68
N ASN A 356 -1.99 -16.93 -32.79
CA ASN A 356 -0.97 -16.29 -33.62
C ASN A 356 0.06 -15.62 -32.70
N PHE A 357 1.26 -16.21 -32.68
CA PHE A 357 2.33 -15.76 -31.80
C PHE A 357 2.88 -14.37 -32.18
N SER A 358 2.82 -14.01 -33.47
CA SER A 358 3.29 -12.71 -33.95
C SER A 358 2.37 -11.58 -33.51
N THR A 359 1.05 -11.73 -33.69
CA THR A 359 0.07 -10.74 -33.25
C THR A 359 0.03 -10.64 -31.73
N LEU A 360 0.12 -11.76 -31.01
CA LEU A 360 0.26 -11.77 -29.55
C LEU A 360 1.45 -10.92 -29.10
N ARG A 361 2.62 -11.13 -29.71
CA ARG A 361 3.83 -10.37 -29.37
C ARG A 361 3.67 -8.89 -29.69
N GLN A 362 3.07 -8.52 -30.82
CA GLN A 362 2.81 -7.12 -31.17
C GLN A 362 1.87 -6.46 -30.17
N VAL A 363 0.73 -7.08 -29.85
CA VAL A 363 -0.23 -6.56 -28.87
C VAL A 363 0.41 -6.43 -27.50
N LEU A 364 1.21 -7.42 -27.07
CA LEU A 364 1.92 -7.38 -25.79
C LEU A 364 2.92 -6.21 -25.73
N ILE A 365 3.75 -6.03 -26.77
CA ILE A 365 4.72 -4.94 -26.85
C ILE A 365 4.02 -3.58 -26.84
N GLN A 366 2.97 -3.43 -27.65
CA GLN A 366 2.21 -2.19 -27.73
C GLN A 366 1.57 -1.86 -26.39
N ARG A 367 0.91 -2.83 -25.75
CA ARG A 367 0.26 -2.63 -24.43
C ARG A 367 1.29 -2.34 -23.34
N LEU A 368 2.40 -3.07 -23.27
CA LEU A 368 3.46 -2.84 -22.28
C LEU A 368 4.08 -1.45 -22.46
N LEU A 369 4.55 -1.09 -23.66
CA LEU A 369 5.19 0.21 -23.87
C LEU A 369 4.21 1.37 -23.65
N LEU A 370 2.96 1.23 -24.11
CA LEU A 370 1.95 2.27 -23.92
C LEU A 370 1.53 2.40 -22.47
N SER A 371 1.31 1.32 -21.72
CA SER A 371 0.92 1.41 -20.31
C SER A 371 2.02 2.10 -19.50
N GLU A 372 3.27 1.65 -19.63
CA GLU A 372 4.40 2.18 -18.87
C GLU A 372 4.64 3.67 -19.17
N VAL A 373 4.53 4.10 -20.44
CA VAL A 373 4.69 5.50 -20.81
C VAL A 373 3.49 6.34 -20.36
N LEU A 374 2.26 5.86 -20.56
CA LEU A 374 1.06 6.59 -20.17
C LEU A 374 0.95 6.74 -18.65
N GLU A 375 1.25 5.68 -17.90
CA GLU A 375 1.24 5.67 -16.43
C GLU A 375 2.26 6.66 -15.89
N ASN A 376 3.53 6.55 -16.31
CA ASN A 376 4.57 7.52 -15.96
C ASN A 376 4.19 8.98 -16.27
N LEU A 377 3.59 9.23 -17.46
CA LEU A 377 3.18 10.58 -17.86
C LEU A 377 2.04 11.09 -16.98
N VAL A 378 0.98 10.30 -16.79
CA VAL A 378 -0.20 10.68 -16.00
C VAL A 378 0.22 10.88 -14.54
N GLU A 379 0.99 9.97 -13.99
CA GLU A 379 1.40 9.99 -12.60
C GLU A 379 2.28 11.19 -12.25
N ASN A 380 3.26 11.53 -13.08
CA ASN A 380 4.15 12.65 -12.81
C ASN A 380 3.50 14.00 -13.14
N SER A 381 2.72 14.05 -14.24
CA SER A 381 2.17 15.32 -14.74
C SER A 381 0.93 15.76 -13.95
N LEU A 382 0.04 14.83 -13.60
CA LEU A 382 -1.27 15.16 -13.03
C LEU A 382 -1.19 15.82 -11.65
N PRO A 383 -0.35 15.37 -10.70
CA PRO A 383 -0.14 16.06 -9.42
C PRO A 383 0.46 17.44 -9.58
N TYR A 384 1.43 17.61 -10.51
CA TYR A 384 2.04 18.90 -10.80
C TYR A 384 1.03 19.89 -11.39
N LEU A 385 0.21 19.43 -12.35
CA LEU A 385 -0.87 20.22 -12.94
C LEU A 385 -1.92 20.60 -11.89
N LYS A 386 -2.33 19.67 -11.02
CA LYS A 386 -3.24 19.95 -9.88
C LYS A 386 -2.68 21.03 -8.96
N TYR A 387 -1.40 20.93 -8.59
CA TYR A 387 -0.72 21.93 -7.76
C TYR A 387 -0.67 23.29 -8.45
N SER A 388 -0.25 23.33 -9.73
CA SER A 388 -0.16 24.55 -10.53
C SER A 388 -1.52 25.24 -10.66
N TYR A 389 -2.57 24.47 -10.96
CA TYR A 389 -3.94 24.98 -11.03
C TYR A 389 -4.45 25.51 -9.68
N LYS A 390 -4.24 24.78 -8.57
CA LYS A 390 -4.64 25.22 -7.22
C LYS A 390 -3.92 26.54 -6.86
N LYS A 391 -2.63 26.64 -7.18
CA LYS A 391 -1.81 27.84 -6.96
C LYS A 391 -2.30 29.02 -7.81
N TYR A 392 -2.60 28.80 -9.10
CA TYR A 392 -3.16 29.81 -9.98
C TYR A 392 -4.50 30.33 -9.45
N ARG A 393 -5.42 29.44 -9.09
CA ARG A 393 -6.76 29.78 -8.55
C ARG A 393 -6.67 30.63 -7.27
N VAL A 394 -5.77 30.29 -6.35
CA VAL A 394 -5.55 31.07 -5.12
C VAL A 394 -5.00 32.45 -5.43
N ARG A 395 -4.06 32.57 -6.39
CA ARG A 395 -3.53 33.87 -6.84
C ARG A 395 -4.61 34.74 -7.51
N HIS A 396 -5.44 34.14 -8.37
CA HIS A 396 -6.51 34.85 -9.07
C HIS A 396 -7.55 35.42 -8.09
N LYS A 397 -8.04 34.58 -7.16
CA LYS A 397 -9.01 35.00 -6.13
C LYS A 397 -8.48 36.12 -5.22
N LYS A 398 -7.15 36.20 -5.03
CA LYS A 398 -6.51 37.30 -4.29
C LYS A 398 -6.47 38.60 -5.08
N ASN A 399 -6.12 38.53 -6.37
CA ASN A 399 -6.11 39.71 -7.25
C ASN A 399 -7.51 40.33 -7.38
N GLU A 400 -8.57 39.52 -7.43
CA GLU A 400 -9.96 39.99 -7.46
C GLU A 400 -10.39 40.71 -6.16
N LYS A 401 -9.81 40.34 -5.00
CA LYS A 401 -10.16 40.92 -3.70
C LYS A 401 -9.46 42.26 -3.40
N GLY A 402 -8.60 42.76 -4.29
CA GLY A 402 -7.97 44.08 -4.14
C GLY A 402 -7.06 44.24 -2.92
N GLU A 403 -6.65 43.15 -2.25
CA GLU A 403 -5.73 43.23 -1.10
C GLU A 403 -4.35 43.73 -1.57
N ALA A 404 -3.93 44.87 -1.00
CA ALA A 404 -2.77 45.63 -1.42
C ALA A 404 -1.48 44.79 -1.49
N ARG A 405 -0.64 45.18 -2.45
CA ARG A 405 0.65 44.61 -2.84
C ARG A 405 1.75 44.83 -1.79
N GLU A 406 1.43 44.75 -0.50
CA GLU A 406 2.45 44.70 0.54
C GLU A 406 3.29 43.44 0.36
N LYS A 407 4.61 43.59 0.51
CA LYS A 407 5.64 42.55 0.33
C LYS A 407 5.53 41.44 1.39
N PHE A 408 4.37 40.81 1.55
CA PHE A 408 4.26 39.56 2.29
C PHE A 408 5.17 38.53 1.63
N GLN A 409 6.11 38.04 2.41
CA GLN A 409 7.22 37.21 2.01
C GLN A 409 6.72 35.89 1.41
N PHE A 410 6.49 35.91 0.09
CA PHE A 410 6.39 34.78 -0.83
C PHE A 410 5.91 33.45 -0.22
N SER A 411 4.60 33.26 -0.01
CA SER A 411 3.94 31.96 0.28
C SER A 411 4.65 31.11 1.34
N SER A 412 4.18 31.17 2.59
CA SER A 412 4.81 30.46 3.70
C SER A 412 5.03 28.98 3.36
N ARG A 413 6.09 28.37 3.94
CA ARG A 413 6.42 26.95 3.71
C ARG A 413 5.20 26.04 3.93
N VAL A 414 4.43 26.32 4.98
CA VAL A 414 3.23 25.58 5.35
C VAL A 414 2.14 25.72 4.29
N GLU A 415 1.92 26.92 3.75
CA GLU A 415 0.96 27.15 2.69
C GLU A 415 1.35 26.44 1.38
N LYS A 416 2.64 26.46 1.02
CA LYS A 416 3.13 25.70 -0.15
C LYS A 416 2.86 24.21 0.00
N GLU A 417 3.15 23.64 1.17
CA GLU A 417 2.88 22.23 1.45
C GLU A 417 1.36 21.94 1.45
N TYR A 418 0.54 22.80 2.03
CA TYR A 418 -0.93 22.67 1.96
C TYR A 418 -1.51 22.77 0.54
N LEU A 419 -0.84 23.43 -0.40
CA LEU A 419 -1.29 23.44 -1.79
C LEU A 419 -0.96 22.13 -2.53
N LYS A 420 0.04 21.37 -2.08
CA LYS A 420 0.38 20.08 -2.69
C LYS A 420 -0.75 19.05 -2.49
N PRO A 421 -0.90 18.08 -3.40
CA PRO A 421 -1.80 16.96 -3.21
C PRO A 421 -1.30 16.02 -2.09
N SER A 422 -2.23 15.33 -1.44
CA SER A 422 -1.95 14.23 -0.52
C SER A 422 -1.52 12.97 -1.27
N TYR A 423 -0.77 12.10 -0.61
CA TYR A 423 -0.49 10.76 -1.09
C TYR A 423 -1.66 9.84 -0.74
N SER A 424 -2.61 9.72 -1.67
CA SER A 424 -3.87 8.99 -1.50
C SER A 424 -4.15 8.15 -2.73
N ALA A 425 -4.79 6.99 -2.55
CA ALA A 425 -5.12 6.12 -3.68
C ALA A 425 -6.06 6.79 -4.70
N SER A 426 -5.93 6.40 -5.95
CA SER A 426 -6.69 6.93 -7.09
C SER A 426 -8.19 6.57 -7.06
N ILE A 427 -8.56 5.55 -6.27
CA ILE A 427 -9.87 4.88 -6.31
C ILE A 427 -10.81 5.35 -5.18
N GLY A 428 -10.29 5.83 -4.05
CA GLY A 428 -11.13 6.34 -2.97
C GLY A 428 -10.39 6.69 -1.68
N GLU A 429 -11.01 7.52 -0.85
CA GLU A 429 -10.45 8.00 0.42
C GLU A 429 -10.32 6.88 1.47
N GLU A 430 -11.04 5.75 1.34
CA GLU A 430 -10.90 4.60 2.24
C GLU A 430 -9.53 3.90 2.14
N LEU A 431 -8.91 3.95 0.96
CA LEU A 431 -7.51 3.59 0.76
C LEU A 431 -6.69 4.87 0.90
N GLU A 432 -6.49 5.33 2.14
CA GLU A 432 -5.77 6.56 2.45
C GLU A 432 -4.28 6.56 2.01
N ASP A 433 -3.83 5.57 1.25
CA ASP A 433 -2.43 5.39 0.89
C ASP A 433 -2.25 5.26 -0.61
N GLY A 434 -1.45 6.16 -1.20
CA GLY A 434 -1.05 6.08 -2.61
C GLY A 434 -0.24 4.82 -2.93
N LEU A 435 0.29 4.16 -1.90
CA LEU A 435 1.03 2.91 -2.03
C LEU A 435 0.21 1.78 -2.66
N PHE A 436 -1.12 1.87 -2.58
CA PHE A 436 -1.99 0.95 -3.30
C PHE A 436 -1.75 0.99 -4.80
N ASP A 437 -1.71 2.19 -5.39
CA ASP A 437 -1.52 2.36 -6.83
C ASP A 437 -0.10 1.91 -7.22
N ASP A 438 0.92 2.31 -6.43
CA ASP A 438 2.32 1.93 -6.65
C ASP A 438 2.52 0.39 -6.65
N PHE A 439 1.90 -0.33 -5.70
CA PHE A 439 1.98 -1.80 -5.71
C PHE A 439 1.14 -2.45 -6.82
N LEU A 440 0.02 -1.83 -7.20
CA LEU A 440 -0.84 -2.33 -8.27
C LEU A 440 -0.08 -2.32 -9.60
N GLU A 441 0.61 -1.23 -9.90
CA GLU A 441 1.46 -1.10 -11.08
C GLU A 441 2.54 -2.19 -11.10
N LEU A 442 3.31 -2.33 -10.02
CA LEU A 442 4.34 -3.37 -9.91
C LEU A 442 3.76 -4.79 -10.05
N ALA A 443 2.57 -5.05 -9.51
CA ALA A 443 1.92 -6.35 -9.63
C ALA A 443 1.47 -6.63 -11.07
N LEU A 444 0.90 -5.66 -11.77
CA LEU A 444 0.47 -5.80 -13.16
C LEU A 444 1.69 -5.95 -14.10
N GLN A 445 2.75 -5.18 -13.89
CA GLN A 445 3.99 -5.35 -14.65
C GLN A 445 4.60 -6.74 -14.40
N PHE A 446 4.67 -7.18 -13.13
CA PHE A 446 5.17 -8.50 -12.76
C PHE A 446 4.38 -9.64 -13.41
N GLY A 447 3.05 -9.53 -13.46
CA GLY A 447 2.21 -10.51 -14.14
C GLY A 447 2.43 -10.50 -15.67
N MET A 448 2.59 -9.32 -16.28
CA MET A 448 2.86 -9.19 -17.72
C MET A 448 4.16 -9.88 -18.13
N ILE A 449 5.26 -9.62 -17.41
CA ILE A 449 6.56 -10.23 -17.73
C ILE A 449 6.60 -11.73 -17.45
N LEU A 450 5.91 -12.19 -16.39
CA LEU A 450 5.94 -13.60 -16.02
C LEU A 450 4.99 -14.45 -16.86
N MET A 451 3.73 -14.05 -17.06
CA MET A 451 2.73 -14.89 -17.73
C MET A 451 2.99 -15.05 -19.23
N PHE A 452 3.71 -14.10 -19.83
CA PHE A 452 4.02 -14.07 -21.26
C PHE A 452 5.54 -14.12 -21.53
N ALA A 453 6.32 -14.67 -20.59
CA ALA A 453 7.78 -14.77 -20.68
C ALA A 453 8.23 -15.47 -21.97
N CYS A 454 7.53 -16.53 -22.38
CA CYS A 454 7.82 -17.22 -23.65
C CYS A 454 7.50 -16.38 -24.89
N ALA A 455 6.47 -15.53 -24.83
CA ALA A 455 6.03 -14.72 -25.96
C ALA A 455 7.00 -13.56 -26.27
N PHE A 456 7.55 -12.94 -25.23
CA PHE A 456 8.46 -11.81 -25.36
C PHE A 456 9.53 -11.80 -24.26
N PRO A 457 10.60 -12.59 -24.38
CA PRO A 457 11.68 -12.63 -23.39
C PRO A 457 12.32 -11.26 -23.07
N PRO A 458 12.50 -10.32 -24.03
CA PRO A 458 13.01 -8.98 -23.73
C PRO A 458 12.13 -8.14 -22.79
N ALA A 459 10.89 -8.53 -22.49
CA ALA A 459 10.00 -7.83 -21.56
C ALA A 459 10.68 -7.54 -20.21
N PHE A 460 11.49 -8.47 -19.71
CA PHE A 460 12.24 -8.31 -18.45
C PHE A 460 13.23 -7.14 -18.50
N ALA A 461 13.83 -6.87 -19.66
CA ALA A 461 14.74 -5.74 -19.81
C ALA A 461 13.99 -4.41 -19.85
N PHE A 462 12.85 -4.35 -20.55
CA PHE A 462 11.99 -3.17 -20.54
C PHE A 462 11.47 -2.87 -19.13
N ALA A 463 10.96 -3.88 -18.42
CA ALA A 463 10.53 -3.73 -17.03
C ALA A 463 11.69 -3.33 -16.09
N ALA A 464 12.91 -3.83 -16.31
CA ALA A 464 14.07 -3.42 -15.53
C ALA A 464 14.43 -1.95 -15.73
N VAL A 465 14.37 -1.45 -16.97
CA VAL A 465 14.56 -0.02 -17.24
C VAL A 465 13.45 0.80 -16.60
N ASN A 466 12.18 0.35 -16.71
CA ASN A 466 11.07 1.04 -16.07
C ASN A 466 11.28 1.12 -14.55
N ASN A 467 11.54 0.00 -13.88
CA ASN A 467 11.72 -0.02 -12.42
C ASN A 467 12.96 0.73 -11.93
N LEU A 468 13.97 0.91 -12.78
CA LEU A 468 15.11 1.78 -12.47
C LEU A 468 14.73 3.26 -12.49
N MET A 469 13.87 3.67 -13.42
CA MET A 469 13.27 5.00 -13.45
C MET A 469 12.30 5.17 -12.28
N GLU A 470 11.51 4.12 -11.99
CA GLU A 470 10.44 4.14 -10.99
C GLU A 470 10.96 4.45 -9.58
N ILE A 471 12.08 3.82 -9.20
CA ILE A 471 12.76 4.11 -7.92
C ILE A 471 13.03 5.63 -7.75
N ARG A 472 13.30 6.35 -8.85
CA ARG A 472 13.64 7.78 -8.82
C ARG A 472 12.40 8.66 -8.94
N THR A 473 11.49 8.35 -9.86
CA THR A 473 10.22 9.08 -10.03
C THR A 473 9.42 9.03 -8.74
N ASP A 474 9.28 7.87 -8.11
CA ASP A 474 8.62 7.71 -6.82
C ASP A 474 9.29 8.48 -5.68
N ALA A 475 10.62 8.45 -5.62
CA ALA A 475 11.36 9.22 -4.63
C ALA A 475 11.15 10.73 -4.81
N LEU A 476 11.17 11.22 -6.05
CA LEU A 476 10.88 12.62 -6.39
C LEU A 476 9.43 12.99 -6.10
N LYS A 477 8.48 12.09 -6.40
CA LYS A 477 7.06 12.20 -6.11
C LYS A 477 6.84 12.48 -4.63
N LEU A 478 7.42 11.66 -3.75
CA LEU A 478 7.30 11.79 -2.29
C LEU A 478 8.06 12.97 -1.68
N LEU A 479 9.21 13.35 -2.25
CA LEU A 479 10.06 14.41 -1.69
C LEU A 479 9.66 15.81 -2.18
N VAL A 480 9.19 15.95 -3.42
CA VAL A 480 9.00 17.26 -4.07
C VAL A 480 7.54 17.53 -4.39
N ILE A 481 6.82 16.56 -4.95
CA ILE A 481 5.51 16.78 -5.56
C ILE A 481 4.38 16.70 -4.52
N LEU A 482 4.44 15.71 -3.64
CA LEU A 482 3.41 15.42 -2.66
C LEU A 482 3.64 16.11 -1.31
N ARG A 483 2.59 16.12 -0.48
CA ARG A 483 2.74 16.34 0.96
C ARG A 483 3.37 15.12 1.61
N ARG A 484 4.03 15.34 2.75
CA ARG A 484 4.57 14.25 3.56
C ARG A 484 3.43 13.33 4.01
N PRO A 485 3.47 12.02 3.70
CA PRO A 485 2.53 11.06 4.23
C PRO A 485 2.72 10.88 5.74
N VAL A 486 1.66 10.49 6.43
CA VAL A 486 1.72 10.15 7.87
C VAL A 486 2.46 8.83 8.04
N PRO A 487 3.53 8.76 8.85
CA PRO A 487 4.26 7.51 9.09
C PRO A 487 3.37 6.46 9.73
N ARG A 488 3.27 5.27 9.12
CA ARG A 488 2.53 4.11 9.66
C ARG A 488 3.46 2.94 9.92
N ALA A 489 3.17 2.21 10.99
CA ALA A 489 3.75 0.89 11.22
C ALA A 489 3.10 -0.11 10.26
N ALA A 490 3.89 -1.03 9.72
CA ALA A 490 3.41 -2.13 8.90
C ALA A 490 4.29 -3.34 9.17
N ALA A 491 3.68 -4.49 9.43
CA ALA A 491 4.41 -5.73 9.66
C ALA A 491 4.73 -6.46 8.34
N THR A 492 3.92 -6.30 7.30
CA THR A 492 4.17 -6.94 6.00
C THR A 492 3.64 -6.08 4.86
N VAL A 493 3.96 -6.47 3.62
CA VAL A 493 3.34 -5.94 2.40
C VAL A 493 1.82 -6.25 2.35
N GLY A 494 1.31 -7.17 3.19
CA GLY A 494 -0.11 -7.50 3.27
C GLY A 494 -0.59 -8.39 2.12
N ALA A 495 -1.82 -8.13 1.64
CA ALA A 495 -2.47 -8.86 0.54
C ALA A 495 -1.61 -9.00 -0.74
N TRP A 496 -0.73 -8.04 -1.01
CA TRP A 496 0.13 -8.04 -2.21
C TRP A 496 1.04 -9.26 -2.30
N LEU A 497 1.54 -9.81 -1.17
CA LEU A 497 2.34 -11.05 -1.21
C LEU A 497 1.55 -12.21 -1.79
N ASN A 498 0.27 -12.34 -1.42
CA ASN A 498 -0.60 -13.38 -1.93
C ASN A 498 -0.91 -13.15 -3.41
N ILE A 499 -1.05 -11.89 -3.83
CA ILE A 499 -1.21 -11.52 -5.24
C ILE A 499 0.02 -11.92 -6.07
N PHE A 500 1.24 -11.58 -5.63
CA PHE A 500 2.46 -12.00 -6.33
C PHE A 500 2.58 -13.53 -6.41
N GLN A 501 2.18 -14.26 -5.36
CA GLN A 501 2.16 -15.73 -5.37
C GLN A 501 1.12 -16.32 -6.32
N PHE A 502 -0.03 -15.66 -6.47
CA PHE A 502 -1.06 -16.00 -7.45
C PHE A 502 -0.55 -15.76 -8.88
N LEU A 503 0.11 -14.63 -9.14
CA LEU A 503 0.70 -14.33 -10.46
C LEU A 503 1.77 -15.34 -10.86
N ILE A 504 2.61 -15.80 -9.93
CA ILE A 504 3.58 -16.89 -10.18
C ILE A 504 2.85 -18.19 -10.56
N LEU A 505 1.75 -18.51 -9.87
CA LEU A 505 0.95 -19.70 -10.20
C LEU A 505 0.36 -19.60 -11.61
N MET A 506 -0.30 -18.49 -11.92
CA MET A 506 -0.88 -18.23 -13.24
C MET A 506 0.19 -18.30 -14.34
N SER A 507 1.37 -17.74 -14.10
CA SER A 507 2.49 -17.77 -15.05
C SER A 507 2.94 -19.20 -15.39
N ILE A 508 2.90 -20.13 -14.44
CA ILE A 508 3.23 -21.52 -14.72
C ILE A 508 2.24 -22.09 -15.74
N CYS A 509 0.94 -21.94 -15.48
CA CYS A 509 -0.11 -22.46 -16.35
C CYS A 509 -0.09 -21.79 -17.75
N THR A 510 0.07 -20.47 -17.82
CA THR A 510 -0.02 -19.72 -19.08
C THR A 510 1.16 -20.01 -20.00
N ASN A 511 2.38 -20.05 -19.48
CA ASN A 511 3.54 -20.37 -20.32
C ASN A 511 3.57 -21.83 -20.74
N CYS A 512 3.08 -22.76 -19.90
CA CYS A 512 2.89 -24.16 -20.32
C CYS A 512 1.93 -24.25 -21.51
N ALA A 513 0.79 -23.54 -21.45
CA ALA A 513 -0.15 -23.47 -22.57
C ALA A 513 0.46 -22.82 -23.83
N LEU A 514 1.19 -21.70 -23.68
CA LEU A 514 1.86 -21.02 -24.80
C LEU A 514 2.93 -21.91 -25.47
N LEU A 515 3.71 -22.64 -24.68
CA LEU A 515 4.69 -23.58 -25.21
C LEU A 515 4.00 -24.69 -25.99
N ALA A 516 2.88 -25.23 -25.48
CA ALA A 516 2.12 -26.28 -26.16
C ALA A 516 1.73 -25.87 -27.58
N TRP A 517 1.24 -24.63 -27.74
CA TRP A 517 0.84 -24.13 -29.05
C TRP A 517 2.03 -23.80 -29.94
N LEU A 518 3.12 -23.26 -29.38
CA LEU A 518 4.32 -23.00 -30.17
C LEU A 518 4.87 -24.29 -30.80
N TYR A 519 4.85 -25.41 -30.07
CA TYR A 519 5.25 -26.71 -30.60
C TYR A 519 4.25 -27.30 -31.61
N ASP A 520 2.96 -27.01 -31.44
CA ASP A 520 1.89 -27.42 -32.38
C ASP A 520 2.01 -26.69 -33.72
N GLU A 521 2.23 -25.37 -33.70
CA GLU A 521 2.39 -24.53 -34.90
C GLU A 521 3.59 -24.96 -35.76
N GLU A 522 4.70 -25.36 -35.15
CA GLU A 522 5.86 -25.89 -35.88
C GLU A 522 5.64 -27.29 -36.49
N GLY A 523 4.51 -27.96 -36.19
CA GLY A 523 4.11 -29.22 -36.81
C GLY A 523 5.01 -30.43 -36.50
N LYS A 524 5.93 -30.29 -35.53
CA LYS A 524 6.94 -31.31 -35.22
C LYS A 524 6.47 -32.37 -34.22
N TRP A 525 5.36 -32.14 -33.50
CA TRP A 525 4.93 -32.96 -32.36
C TRP A 525 3.48 -33.43 -32.54
N LYS A 526 3.19 -34.66 -32.12
CA LYS A 526 1.80 -35.11 -31.92
C LYS A 526 1.26 -34.45 -30.64
N ILE A 527 0.05 -33.91 -30.71
CA ILE A 527 -0.59 -33.15 -29.61
C ILE A 527 -0.70 -34.00 -28.32
N GLU A 528 -1.01 -35.29 -28.43
CA GLU A 528 -1.23 -36.17 -27.27
C GLU A 528 0.01 -36.33 -26.36
N PRO A 529 1.21 -36.76 -26.84
CA PRO A 529 2.40 -36.82 -26.00
C PRO A 529 2.96 -35.43 -25.64
N GLY A 530 2.78 -34.42 -26.50
CA GLY A 530 3.23 -33.05 -26.22
C GLY A 530 2.48 -32.40 -25.05
N LEU A 531 1.16 -32.57 -25.01
CA LEU A 531 0.32 -32.06 -23.92
C LEU A 531 0.65 -32.77 -22.60
N ALA A 532 0.89 -34.09 -22.63
CA ALA A 532 1.32 -34.84 -21.45
C ALA A 532 2.68 -34.36 -20.90
N ALA A 533 3.66 -34.11 -21.78
CA ALA A 533 4.97 -33.58 -21.38
C ALA A 533 4.86 -32.20 -20.71
N ILE A 534 3.95 -31.36 -21.20
CA ILE A 534 3.72 -30.02 -20.66
C ILE A 534 2.97 -30.07 -19.33
N LEU A 535 2.00 -30.96 -19.17
CA LEU A 535 1.36 -31.21 -17.87
C LEU A 535 2.36 -31.75 -16.84
N ILE A 536 3.28 -32.63 -17.25
CA ILE A 536 4.36 -33.11 -16.38
C ILE A 536 5.26 -31.94 -15.98
N MET A 537 5.66 -31.10 -16.93
CA MET A 537 6.46 -29.90 -16.66
C MET A 537 5.76 -28.95 -15.68
N GLU A 538 4.46 -28.71 -15.86
CA GLU A 538 3.63 -27.94 -14.94
C GLU A 538 3.69 -28.51 -13.52
N HIS A 539 3.41 -29.81 -13.35
CA HIS A 539 3.43 -30.45 -12.03
C HIS A 539 4.82 -30.40 -11.37
N VAL A 540 5.89 -30.59 -12.15
CA VAL A 540 7.27 -30.47 -11.67
C VAL A 540 7.56 -29.05 -11.20
N LEU A 541 7.15 -28.02 -11.93
CA LEU A 541 7.35 -26.61 -11.53
C LEU A 541 6.53 -26.25 -10.29
N LEU A 542 5.29 -26.76 -10.18
CA LEU A 542 4.46 -26.59 -8.98
C LEU A 542 5.05 -27.29 -7.75
N LEU A 543 5.54 -28.52 -7.91
CA LEU A 543 6.25 -29.23 -6.86
C LEU A 543 7.52 -28.50 -6.44
N THR A 544 8.25 -27.93 -7.41
CA THR A 544 9.44 -27.12 -7.15
C THR A 544 9.09 -25.88 -6.32
N LYS A 545 8.03 -25.15 -6.67
CA LYS A 545 7.52 -24.01 -5.88
C LYS A 545 7.22 -24.41 -4.43
N PHE A 546 6.53 -25.52 -4.24
CA PHE A 546 6.18 -26.02 -2.90
C PHE A 546 7.42 -26.56 -2.14
N GLY A 547 8.38 -27.16 -2.83
CA GLY A 547 9.64 -27.61 -2.25
C GLY A 547 10.47 -26.43 -1.72
N PHE A 548 10.67 -25.40 -2.53
CA PHE A 548 11.48 -24.23 -2.15
C PHE A 548 10.93 -23.48 -0.92
N SER A 549 9.60 -23.41 -0.77
CA SER A 549 9.00 -22.80 0.42
C SER A 549 9.30 -23.58 1.70
N ARG A 550 9.59 -24.89 1.60
CA ARG A 550 9.99 -25.73 2.73
C ARG A 550 11.48 -25.69 3.02
N PHE A 551 12.31 -25.65 1.97
CA PHE A 551 13.77 -25.66 2.09
C PHE A 551 14.35 -24.35 2.60
N ILE A 552 13.84 -23.20 2.12
CA ILE A 552 14.34 -21.90 2.52
C ILE A 552 13.45 -21.36 3.65
N PRO A 553 13.95 -21.26 4.89
CA PRO A 553 13.16 -20.72 5.98
C PRO A 553 12.84 -19.25 5.73
N GLU A 554 11.57 -18.88 5.92
CA GLU A 554 11.07 -17.52 5.76
C GLU A 554 11.71 -16.53 6.74
N GLU A 555 12.22 -16.99 7.87
CA GLU A 555 12.90 -16.12 8.85
C GLU A 555 14.39 -16.46 8.98
N PRO A 556 15.29 -15.45 8.94
CA PRO A 556 16.70 -15.64 9.23
C PRO A 556 16.94 -16.21 10.63
N ALA A 557 18.01 -17.00 10.79
CA ALA A 557 18.35 -17.63 12.06
C ALA A 557 18.55 -16.63 13.21
N TRP A 558 19.20 -15.49 12.93
CA TRP A 558 19.44 -14.46 13.94
C TRP A 558 18.14 -13.77 14.39
N VAL A 559 17.17 -13.56 13.49
CA VAL A 559 15.85 -12.99 13.82
C VAL A 559 15.10 -13.95 14.73
N ARG A 560 15.10 -15.24 14.37
CA ARG A 560 14.47 -16.30 15.17
C ARG A 560 15.09 -16.40 16.56
N ALA A 561 16.42 -16.36 16.65
CA ALA A 561 17.14 -16.36 17.92
C ALA A 561 16.81 -15.12 18.77
N ASN A 562 16.74 -13.94 18.15
CA ASN A 562 16.39 -12.71 18.86
C ASN A 562 14.95 -12.75 19.38
N ARG A 563 13.99 -13.20 18.54
CA ARG A 563 12.59 -13.39 18.96
C ARG A 563 12.50 -14.39 20.12
N ALA A 564 13.18 -15.54 20.03
CA ALA A 564 13.20 -16.54 21.09
C ALA A 564 13.74 -15.95 22.40
N LYS A 565 14.84 -15.17 22.35
CA LYS A 565 15.39 -14.47 23.50
C LYS A 565 14.38 -13.50 24.12
N HIS A 566 13.69 -12.70 23.31
CA HIS A 566 12.66 -11.77 23.80
C HIS A 566 11.45 -12.51 24.41
N THR A 567 11.00 -13.63 23.82
CA THR A 567 9.91 -14.44 24.39
C THR A 567 10.29 -15.06 25.72
N THR A 568 11.52 -15.57 25.86
CA THR A 568 12.01 -16.14 27.13
C THR A 568 12.14 -15.06 28.19
N GLN A 569 12.64 -13.86 27.83
CA GLN A 569 12.69 -12.72 28.74
C GLN A 569 11.29 -12.27 29.19
N ALA A 570 10.31 -12.24 28.28
CA ALA A 570 8.93 -11.89 28.62
C ALA A 570 8.28 -12.93 29.55
N GLN A 571 8.52 -14.22 29.31
CA GLN A 571 8.07 -15.31 30.18
C GLN A 571 8.72 -15.26 31.57
N ASP A 572 10.03 -15.00 31.64
CA ASP A 572 10.76 -14.82 32.91
C ASP A 572 10.24 -13.59 33.69
N MET A 573 9.97 -12.48 33.00
CA MET A 573 9.37 -11.29 33.62
C MET A 573 7.94 -11.57 34.12
N CYS A 574 7.13 -12.27 33.33
CA CYS A 574 5.76 -12.64 33.72
C CYS A 574 5.76 -13.60 34.92
N SER A 575 6.60 -14.64 34.90
CA SER A 575 6.73 -15.57 36.01
C SER A 575 7.26 -14.90 37.28
N LYS A 576 8.28 -14.04 37.19
CA LYS A 576 8.74 -13.20 38.32
C LYS A 576 7.64 -12.30 38.86
N LYS A 577 6.83 -11.68 37.99
CA LYS A 577 5.71 -10.84 38.41
C LYS A 577 4.63 -11.66 39.11
N LEU A 578 4.27 -12.81 38.55
CA LEU A 578 3.32 -13.75 39.15
C LEU A 578 3.80 -14.23 40.53
N LEU A 579 5.07 -14.63 40.65
CA LEU A 579 5.69 -15.03 41.92
C LEU A 579 5.71 -13.88 42.94
N ARG A 580 5.98 -12.64 42.52
CA ARG A 580 5.86 -11.47 43.39
C ARG A 580 4.42 -11.21 43.83
N THR A 581 3.44 -11.37 42.96
CA THR A 581 2.02 -11.23 43.31
C THR A 581 1.58 -12.30 44.32
N ILE A 582 1.99 -13.56 44.11
CA ILE A 582 1.71 -14.66 45.04
C ILE A 582 2.41 -14.41 46.39
N SER A 583 3.71 -14.08 46.37
CA SER A 583 4.47 -13.79 47.59
C SER A 583 3.96 -12.55 48.34
N GLY A 584 3.51 -11.52 47.62
CA GLY A 584 2.89 -10.33 48.21
C GLY A 584 1.55 -10.64 48.84
N GLY A 585 0.70 -11.41 48.14
CA GLY A 585 -0.58 -11.89 48.67
C GLY A 585 -0.44 -12.78 49.90
N VAL A 586 0.61 -13.61 49.97
CA VAL A 586 0.91 -14.43 51.15
C VAL A 586 1.38 -13.59 52.34
N LYS A 587 2.07 -12.46 52.12
CA LYS A 587 2.46 -11.55 53.20
C LYS A 587 1.26 -10.80 53.78
N THR A 588 0.37 -10.26 52.95
CA THR A 588 -0.87 -9.60 53.42
C THR A 588 -1.79 -10.57 54.18
N PHE A 589 -1.95 -11.80 53.70
CA PHE A 589 -2.76 -12.82 54.40
C PHE A 589 -2.17 -13.23 55.77
N ARG A 590 -0.85 -13.12 55.94
CA ARG A 590 -0.14 -13.45 57.19
C ARG A 590 -0.12 -12.27 58.18
N GLU A 591 -0.24 -11.04 57.68
CA GLU A 591 -0.40 -9.83 58.49
C GLU A 591 -1.85 -9.68 58.99
N GLU A 592 -2.86 -10.02 58.18
CA GLU A 592 -4.26 -10.09 58.63
C GLU A 592 -4.45 -11.12 59.75
N LYS A 593 -3.78 -12.29 59.66
CA LYS A 593 -3.81 -13.32 60.71
C LYS A 593 -3.05 -12.99 62.01
N LYS A 594 -2.37 -11.85 62.08
CA LYS A 594 -1.67 -11.36 63.29
C LYS A 594 -2.43 -10.22 63.98
N LEU A 595 -3.53 -9.75 63.39
CA LEU A 595 -4.40 -8.68 63.90
C LEU A 595 -5.71 -9.19 64.48
N ASP A 596 -5.96 -10.50 64.40
CA ASP A 596 -6.89 -11.27 65.23
C ASP A 596 -6.10 -12.04 66.30
#